data_AF-A0A9E2S4L6-F1
#
_entry.id   AF-A0A9E2S4L6-F1
#
_cell.length_a   1.000
_cell.length_b   1.000
_cell.length_c   1.000
_cell.angle_alpha   90.00
_cell.angle_beta   90.00
_cell.angle_gamma   90.00
#
_symmetry.space_group_name_H-M   'P 1'
#
loop_
_entity.id
_entity.type
_entity.pdbx_description
1 polymer ?
#
loop_
_entity_poly.entity_id
_entity_poly.type
_entity_poly.pdbx_seq_one_letter_code
_entity_poly.pdbx_strand_id
1 'polypeptide(L)'
;MSIQPSYRILLAAVITALLSLGTAHAMPQAAEQHEPSKPDKQNGKVCQSEEVTGSRMKKRVCLTPEQWEARERAGKELKREMDSKPIPKDGQGG
;
A
#
# COMPACT_ATOMS: atom_id res chain seq x y z
N MET A 1 9.58 -14.71 -41.21
CA MET A 1 10.16 -13.35 -41.27
C MET A 1 11.55 -13.35 -40.65
N SER A 2 12.61 -13.31 -41.47
CA SER A 2 13.98 -13.10 -40.98
C SER A 2 14.25 -11.61 -40.81
N ILE A 3 14.38 -11.16 -39.56
CA ILE A 3 14.75 -9.79 -39.23
C ILE A 3 16.25 -9.63 -39.52
N GLN A 4 16.58 -8.91 -40.59
CA GLN A 4 17.95 -8.64 -41.03
C GLN A 4 18.74 -7.90 -39.90
N PRO A 5 20.04 -8.20 -39.72
CA PRO A 5 20.85 -7.66 -38.61
C PRO A 5 20.96 -6.13 -38.64
N SER A 6 20.82 -5.53 -39.82
CA SER A 6 20.77 -4.08 -40.02
C SER A 6 19.58 -3.40 -39.32
N TYR A 7 18.45 -4.08 -39.22
CA TYR A 7 17.24 -3.54 -38.57
C TYR A 7 17.38 -3.46 -37.04
N ARG A 8 18.16 -4.37 -36.45
CA ARG A 8 18.47 -4.37 -35.00
C ARG A 8 19.34 -3.19 -34.60
N ILE A 9 20.29 -2.81 -35.44
CA ILE A 9 21.19 -1.67 -35.20
C ILE A 9 20.39 -0.36 -35.31
N LEU A 10 19.49 -0.23 -36.29
CA LEU A 10 18.61 0.93 -36.43
C LEU A 10 17.68 1.11 -35.22
N LEU A 11 17.06 0.02 -34.74
CA LEU A 11 16.20 0.07 -33.56
C LEU A 11 16.97 0.51 -32.30
N ALA A 12 18.19 -0.01 -32.10
CA ALA A 12 19.00 0.37 -30.95
C ALA A 12 19.38 1.86 -30.98
N ALA A 13 19.74 2.40 -32.15
CA ALA A 13 20.10 3.81 -32.30
C ALA A 13 18.93 4.76 -31.98
N VAL A 14 17.70 4.40 -32.38
CA VAL A 14 16.50 5.17 -32.07
C VAL A 14 16.24 5.21 -30.56
N ILE A 15 16.33 4.06 -29.88
CA ILE A 15 16.09 3.98 -28.44
C ILE A 15 17.10 4.85 -27.66
N THR A 16 18.38 4.82 -28.04
CA THR A 16 19.40 5.65 -27.38
C THR A 16 19.18 7.15 -27.59
N ALA A 17 18.74 7.58 -28.77
CA ALA A 17 18.46 8.99 -29.06
C ALA A 17 17.27 9.53 -28.25
N LEU A 18 16.24 8.70 -28.00
CA LEU A 18 15.07 9.08 -27.20
C LEU A 18 15.39 9.31 -25.71
N LEU A 19 16.45 8.69 -25.17
CA LEU A 19 16.83 8.87 -23.76
C LEU A 19 17.53 10.20 -23.46
N SER A 20 18.00 10.93 -24.48
CA SER A 20 18.83 12.14 -24.28
C SER A 20 18.04 13.45 -24.17
N LEU A 21 16.72 13.46 -24.38
CA LEU A 21 15.90 14.69 -24.35
C LEU A 21 15.30 15.06 -22.98
N GLY A 22 15.78 14.44 -21.89
CA GLY A 22 15.12 14.48 -20.59
C GLY A 22 15.82 15.21 -19.46
N THR A 23 16.45 16.38 -19.67
CA THR A 23 16.83 17.27 -18.55
C THR A 23 16.15 18.63 -18.72
N ALA A 24 14.87 18.68 -18.35
CA ALA A 24 14.15 19.93 -18.17
C ALA A 24 14.76 20.68 -16.98
N HIS A 25 15.35 21.83 -17.30
CA HIS A 25 15.94 22.82 -16.42
C HIS A 25 14.87 23.40 -15.48
N ALA A 26 14.92 23.08 -14.19
CA ALA A 26 14.02 23.66 -13.18
C ALA A 26 14.52 25.07 -12.80
N MET A 27 13.92 26.11 -13.39
CA MET A 27 13.97 27.48 -12.85
C MET A 27 13.20 27.53 -11.52
N PRO A 28 13.71 28.21 -10.47
CA PRO A 28 12.95 28.39 -9.25
C PRO A 28 11.87 29.45 -9.48
N GLN A 29 10.67 29.02 -9.87
CA GLN A 29 9.49 29.86 -9.80
C GLN A 29 9.09 29.94 -8.32
N ALA A 30 9.06 31.16 -7.79
CA ALA A 30 8.65 31.47 -6.44
C ALA A 30 7.35 30.71 -6.11
N ALA A 31 7.43 29.83 -5.12
CA ALA A 31 6.31 29.04 -4.66
C ALA A 31 5.38 29.95 -3.85
N GLU A 32 4.39 30.52 -4.54
CA GLU A 32 3.17 30.97 -3.90
C GLU A 32 2.54 29.75 -3.23
N GLN A 33 2.48 29.75 -1.90
CA GLN A 33 1.97 28.66 -1.09
C GLN A 33 0.47 28.49 -1.36
N HIS A 34 0.13 27.68 -2.35
CA HIS A 34 -1.20 27.13 -2.51
C HIS A 34 -1.35 26.07 -1.41
N GLU A 35 -2.03 26.43 -0.32
CA GLU A 35 -2.45 25.45 0.69
C GLU A 35 -3.28 24.38 -0.02
N PRO A 36 -2.90 23.08 0.05
CA PRO A 36 -3.70 22.04 -0.58
C PRO A 36 -5.05 21.96 0.14
N SER A 37 -6.12 22.29 -0.60
CA SER A 37 -7.49 22.08 -0.16
C SER A 37 -7.65 20.63 0.31
N LYS A 38 -7.94 20.46 1.59
CA LYS A 38 -8.06 19.14 2.24
C LYS A 38 -9.21 18.39 1.56
N PRO A 39 -8.99 17.17 1.03
CA PRO A 39 -10.06 16.43 0.36
C PRO A 39 -11.22 16.19 1.33
N ASP A 40 -12.43 16.28 0.77
CA ASP A 40 -13.71 16.24 1.47
C ASP A 40 -13.78 15.05 2.46
N LYS A 41 -14.08 15.36 3.73
CA LYS A 41 -13.99 14.42 4.86
C LYS A 41 -14.93 13.21 4.73
N GLN A 42 -15.89 13.24 3.80
CA GLN A 42 -16.91 12.22 3.65
C GLN A 42 -16.39 10.90 3.05
N ASN A 43 -15.24 10.93 2.35
CA ASN A 43 -14.58 9.74 1.80
C ASN A 43 -13.19 9.50 2.41
N GLY A 44 -12.98 9.99 3.63
CA GLY A 44 -11.67 9.94 4.30
C GLY A 44 -11.36 8.56 4.89
N LYS A 45 -10.10 8.13 4.78
CA LYS A 45 -9.61 7.00 5.57
C LYS A 45 -9.52 7.41 7.05
N VAL A 46 -10.05 6.57 7.93
CA VAL A 46 -9.92 6.70 9.38
C VAL A 46 -8.65 5.98 9.83
N CYS A 47 -7.70 6.74 10.35
CA CYS A 47 -6.41 6.24 10.83
C CYS A 47 -6.45 5.95 12.33
N GLN A 48 -6.37 4.67 12.73
CA GLN A 48 -6.31 4.25 14.12
C GLN A 48 -4.94 3.64 14.45
N SER A 49 -4.47 3.84 15.68
CA SER A 49 -3.24 3.20 16.17
C SER A 49 -3.60 1.84 16.76
N GLU A 50 -3.12 0.77 16.15
CA GLU A 50 -3.37 -0.57 16.65
C GLU A 50 -2.37 -0.93 17.74
N GLU A 51 -2.91 -1.38 18.87
CA GLU A 51 -2.12 -2.06 19.88
C GLU A 51 -1.82 -3.47 19.39
N VAL A 52 -0.53 -3.78 19.25
CA VAL A 52 -0.07 -5.10 18.86
C VAL A 52 0.54 -5.74 20.10
N THR A 53 0.14 -6.97 20.41
CA THR A 53 0.72 -7.72 21.53
C THR A 53 2.13 -8.21 21.16
N GLY A 54 3.06 -8.16 22.12
CA GLY A 54 4.46 -8.58 21.94
C GLY A 54 5.45 -7.45 21.66
N SER A 55 6.67 -7.80 21.21
CA SER A 55 7.77 -6.85 20.97
C SER A 55 7.60 -5.99 19.69
N ARG A 56 6.44 -6.09 19.02
CA ARG A 56 6.18 -5.33 17.79
C ARG A 56 5.77 -3.90 18.13
N MET A 57 6.41 -2.95 17.45
CA MET A 57 6.07 -1.53 17.59
C MET A 57 4.63 -1.26 17.15
N LYS A 58 3.94 -0.37 17.86
CA LYS A 58 2.58 0.07 17.53
C LYS A 58 2.57 0.62 16.10
N LYS A 59 1.60 0.16 15.30
CA LYS A 59 1.43 0.59 13.90
C LYS A 59 0.17 1.44 13.76
N ARG A 60 0.21 2.44 12.87
CA ARG A 60 -0.96 3.23 12.49
C ARG A 60 -1.58 2.66 11.22
N VAL A 61 -2.86 2.36 11.26
CA VAL A 61 -3.60 1.74 10.15
C VAL A 61 -4.72 2.67 9.72
N CYS A 62 -4.74 3.00 8.42
CA CYS A 62 -5.71 3.90 7.81
C CYS A 62 -6.60 3.13 6.83
N LEU A 63 -7.87 2.97 7.18
CA LEU A 63 -8.86 2.23 6.36
C LEU A 63 -10.10 3.09 6.14
N THR A 64 -10.90 2.78 5.11
CA THR A 64 -12.22 3.40 4.97
C THR A 64 -13.17 2.86 6.06
N PRO A 65 -14.30 3.56 6.33
CA PRO A 65 -15.30 3.06 7.26
C PRO A 65 -15.81 1.65 6.92
N GLU A 66 -16.05 1.35 5.63
CA GLU A 66 -16.53 0.01 5.24
C GLU A 66 -15.47 -1.07 5.48
N GLN A 67 -14.19 -0.73 5.27
CA GLN A 67 -13.07 -1.64 5.53
C GLN A 67 -12.90 -1.91 7.04
N TRP A 68 -13.13 -0.91 7.89
CA TRP A 68 -13.15 -1.10 9.33
C TRP A 68 -14.29 -2.03 9.75
N GLU A 69 -15.50 -1.83 9.22
CA GLU A 69 -16.65 -2.68 9.53
C GLU A 69 -16.42 -4.14 9.09
N ALA A 70 -15.90 -4.34 7.87
CA ALA A 70 -15.56 -5.67 7.36
C ALA A 70 -14.52 -6.37 8.26
N ARG A 71 -13.52 -5.62 8.73
CA ARG A 71 -12.50 -6.14 9.65
C ARG A 71 -13.09 -6.55 11.00
N GLU A 72 -13.94 -5.71 11.58
CA GLU A 72 -14.62 -6.00 12.85
C GLU A 72 -15.51 -7.24 12.75
N ARG A 73 -16.24 -7.39 11.63
CA ARG A 73 -17.06 -8.57 11.36
C ARG A 73 -16.21 -9.84 11.30
N ALA A 74 -15.12 -9.82 10.53
CA ALA A 74 -14.20 -10.96 10.42
C ALA A 74 -13.57 -11.34 11.77
N GLY A 75 -13.19 -10.33 12.58
CA GLY A 75 -12.66 -10.56 13.93
C GLY A 75 -13.66 -11.25 14.85
N LYS A 76 -14.93 -10.82 14.82
CA LYS A 76 -16.02 -11.44 15.62
C LYS A 76 -16.27 -12.88 15.21
N GLU A 77 -16.27 -13.16 13.91
CA GLU A 77 -16.46 -14.52 13.39
C GLU A 77 -15.32 -15.45 13.81
N LEU A 78 -14.07 -15.02 13.63
CA LEU A 78 -12.90 -15.78 14.07
C LEU A 78 -12.94 -16.03 15.59
N LYS A 79 -13.30 -15.00 16.37
CA LYS A 79 -13.44 -15.16 17.82
C LYS A 79 -14.48 -16.22 18.17
N ARG A 80 -15.65 -16.18 17.54
CA ARG A 80 -16.71 -17.16 17.75
C ARG A 80 -16.26 -18.57 17.39
N GLU A 81 -15.51 -18.72 16.29
CA GLU A 81 -14.93 -20.01 15.90
C GLU A 81 -13.98 -20.54 16.98
N MET A 82 -13.05 -19.70 17.46
CA MET A 82 -12.10 -20.07 18.51
C MET A 82 -12.78 -20.42 19.83
N ASP A 83 -13.79 -19.64 20.23
CA ASP A 83 -14.58 -19.91 21.44
C ASP A 83 -15.40 -21.22 21.33
N SER A 84 -15.74 -21.66 20.12
CA SER A 84 -16.49 -22.90 19.87
C SER A 84 -15.61 -24.14 19.79
N LYS A 85 -14.30 -23.97 19.63
CA LYS A 85 -13.37 -25.08 19.45
C LYS A 85 -12.95 -25.65 20.81
N PRO A 86 -13.22 -26.93 21.09
CA PRO A 86 -12.87 -27.51 22.39
C PRO A 86 -11.34 -27.57 22.55
N ILE A 87 -10.85 -27.19 23.74
CA ILE A 87 -9.44 -27.35 24.09
C ILE A 87 -9.18 -28.85 24.34
N PRO A 88 -8.26 -29.49 23.59
CA PRO A 88 -7.89 -30.89 23.84
C PRO A 88 -7.27 -31.03 25.23
N LYS A 89 -7.73 -32.05 25.99
CA LYS A 89 -7.29 -32.34 27.36
C LYS A 89 -5.99 -33.15 27.41
N ASP A 90 -4.98 -32.72 26.68
CA ASP A 90 -3.67 -33.37 26.67
C ASP A 90 -2.65 -32.49 27.39
N GLY A 91 -2.71 -32.43 28.73
CA GLY A 91 -1.72 -31.68 29.50
C GLY A 91 -2.10 -31.20 30.91
N GLN A 92 -3.12 -31.76 31.57
CA GLN A 92 -3.32 -31.54 33.00
C GLN A 92 -2.46 -32.54 33.78
N GLY A 93 -1.16 -32.25 33.88
CA GLY A 93 -0.20 -33.06 34.62
C GLY A 93 1.16 -32.37 34.68
N GLY A 94 1.51 -31.86 35.86
CA GLY A 94 2.77 -31.17 36.18
C GLY A 94 2.61 -30.31 37.42
#